data_AF-A0A969JQ68-F1
#
_entry.id   AF-A0A969JQ68-F1
#
_cell.length_a   1.000
_cell.length_b   1.000
_cell.length_c   1.000
_cell.angle_alpha   90.00
_cell.angle_beta   90.00
_cell.angle_gamma   90.00
#
_symmetry.space_group_name_H-M   'P 1'
#
loop_
_entity.id
_entity.type
_entity.pdbx_description
1 polymer ?
#
loop_
_entity_poly.entity_id
_entity_poly.type
_entity_poly.pdbx_seq_one_letter_code
_entity_poly.pdbx_strand_id
1 'polypeptide(L)'
;MYQSILKLLRLRLRLWWNSIKHRPMRQKIGLAFAGFGMLVFAAFLVFISWGILQFFSNPRIQTALTDAGVGNTLGDLLTQLPVILSIGAFVIGLFANFGVLLQGLYLSGDMEFLLTAPLPARAVFLSKLVQAILPNLLLIGLVSAPALIGLGLAQGYTLLYYVLVPIILSVLVILGAGLSSILVMLIVRVVNPRRAAEVLGLVGGLTAFICSQSGQLAGSFGDVELPTEQIADAASAYSSFATPWNPLAWPGMGLIAIGQGDWLTGLGFSLITLVLTLSLFAVTLTFAERMYFSGWARVQVGTKNKKTQSPRHCKTFLPSGIGGALREHFPCPRLGCHHKGCPPLSSGHPQPFQSHFPNYSRHYLDDFPRSGRVYGNPRFNAKFLFGKQLRHWNLYGDDVCHAFWVWRV
;
A
#
# COMPACT_ATOMS: atom_id res chain seq x y z
N MET A 1 26.67 7.41 -8.64
CA MET A 1 25.48 7.04 -7.84
C MET A 1 24.16 7.36 -8.54
N TYR A 2 23.93 8.62 -8.96
CA TYR A 2 22.72 9.03 -9.70
C TYR A 2 22.48 8.22 -10.99
N GLN A 3 23.54 7.89 -11.73
CA GLN A 3 23.43 7.07 -12.94
C GLN A 3 22.88 5.66 -12.69
N SER A 4 23.18 5.04 -11.54
CA SER A 4 22.67 3.72 -11.19
C SER A 4 21.16 3.77 -10.88
N ILE A 5 20.72 4.84 -10.20
CA ILE A 5 19.30 5.09 -9.91
C ILE A 5 18.53 5.28 -11.22
N LEU A 6 19.04 6.11 -12.12
CA LEU A 6 18.44 6.32 -13.44
C LEU A 6 18.41 5.04 -14.28
N LYS A 7 19.47 4.22 -14.26
CA LYS A 7 19.50 2.93 -14.97
C LYS A 7 18.42 1.96 -14.45
N LEU A 8 18.24 1.85 -13.13
CA LEU A 8 17.20 1.00 -12.52
C LEU A 8 15.79 1.53 -12.80
N LEU A 9 15.59 2.84 -12.69
CA LEU A 9 14.30 3.47 -12.95
C LEU A 9 13.91 3.33 -14.42
N ARG A 10 14.86 3.54 -15.35
CA ARG A 10 14.68 3.28 -16.78
C ARG A 10 14.39 1.80 -17.05
N LEU A 11 15.07 0.87 -16.37
CA LEU A 11 14.85 -0.56 -16.54
C LEU A 11 13.44 -0.96 -16.05
N ARG A 12 12.98 -0.44 -14.91
CA ARG A 12 11.60 -0.64 -14.44
C ARG A 12 10.56 -0.03 -15.35
N LEU A 13 10.77 1.21 -15.82
CA LEU A 13 9.91 1.85 -16.82
C LEU A 13 9.86 1.02 -18.11
N ARG A 14 11.00 0.50 -18.56
CA ARG A 14 11.08 -0.36 -19.74
C ARG A 14 10.38 -1.70 -19.50
N LEU A 15 10.49 -2.30 -18.32
CA LEU A 15 9.76 -3.53 -17.95
C LEU A 15 8.24 -3.29 -17.89
N TRP A 16 7.82 -2.17 -17.31
CA TRP A 16 6.41 -1.77 -17.28
C TRP A 16 5.88 -1.53 -18.70
N TRP A 17 6.65 -0.83 -19.53
CA TRP A 17 6.32 -0.61 -20.94
C TRP A 17 6.29 -1.93 -21.74
N ASN A 18 7.28 -2.80 -21.55
CA ASN A 18 7.31 -4.11 -22.19
C ASN A 18 6.16 -4.99 -21.72
N SER A 19 5.78 -4.92 -20.44
CA SER A 19 4.61 -5.61 -19.92
C SER A 19 3.36 -5.15 -20.68
N ILE A 20 3.17 -3.84 -20.87
CA ILE A 20 2.04 -3.31 -21.66
C ILE A 20 2.11 -3.78 -23.11
N LYS A 21 3.30 -3.74 -23.73
CA LYS A 21 3.48 -4.13 -25.14
C LYS A 21 3.21 -5.61 -25.38
N HIS A 22 3.62 -6.50 -24.47
CA HIS A 22 3.49 -7.95 -24.62
C HIS A 22 2.19 -8.52 -24.01
N ARG A 23 1.30 -7.67 -23.48
CA ARG A 23 -0.03 -8.11 -23.05
C ARG A 23 -0.81 -8.72 -24.23
N PRO A 24 -1.55 -9.82 -24.02
CA PRO A 24 -2.41 -10.41 -25.05
C PRO A 24 -3.46 -9.40 -25.51
N MET A 25 -3.88 -9.47 -26.78
CA MET A 25 -4.78 -8.49 -27.41
C MET A 25 -6.06 -8.23 -26.60
N ARG A 26 -6.64 -9.28 -25.99
CA ARG A 26 -7.80 -9.16 -25.10
C ARG A 26 -7.56 -8.24 -23.90
N GLN A 27 -6.38 -8.31 -23.28
CA GLN A 27 -6.03 -7.45 -22.15
C GLN A 27 -5.73 -6.01 -22.59
N LYS A 28 -5.21 -5.81 -23.81
CA LYS A 28 -5.03 -4.46 -24.38
C LYS A 28 -6.36 -3.78 -24.64
N ILE A 29 -7.29 -4.49 -25.24
CA ILE A 29 -8.66 -4.01 -25.47
C ILE A 29 -9.33 -3.71 -24.13
N GLY A 30 -9.24 -4.62 -23.15
CA GLY A 30 -9.76 -4.38 -21.80
C GLY A 30 -9.18 -3.14 -21.13
N LEU A 31 -7.86 -2.92 -21.23
CA LEU A 31 -7.21 -1.72 -20.69
C LEU A 31 -7.67 -0.44 -21.42
N ALA A 32 -7.82 -0.50 -22.75
CA ALA A 32 -8.30 0.64 -23.53
C ALA A 32 -9.74 1.01 -23.18
N PHE A 33 -10.64 0.02 -23.06
CA PHE A 33 -12.01 0.24 -22.58
C PHE A 33 -12.05 0.77 -21.16
N ALA A 34 -11.21 0.24 -20.26
CA ALA A 34 -11.12 0.75 -18.89
C ALA A 34 -10.61 2.20 -18.85
N GLY A 35 -9.59 2.53 -19.64
CA GLY A 35 -9.07 3.90 -19.75
C GLY A 35 -10.08 4.86 -20.35
N PHE A 36 -10.78 4.46 -21.41
CA PHE A 36 -11.87 5.24 -21.99
C PHE A 36 -13.02 5.45 -21.01
N GLY A 37 -13.47 4.38 -20.35
CA GLY A 37 -14.51 4.46 -19.32
C GLY A 37 -14.11 5.39 -18.17
N MET A 38 -12.84 5.35 -17.75
CA MET A 38 -12.31 6.27 -16.74
C MET A 38 -12.31 7.73 -17.20
N LEU A 39 -11.98 8.01 -18.47
CA LEU A 39 -12.06 9.36 -19.03
C LEU A 39 -13.50 9.86 -19.15
N VAL A 40 -14.42 9.00 -19.59
CA VAL A 40 -15.86 9.32 -19.64
C VAL A 40 -16.38 9.60 -18.23
N PHE A 41 -16.01 8.79 -17.25
CA PHE A 41 -16.36 9.00 -15.86
C PHE A 41 -15.78 10.32 -15.31
N ALA A 42 -14.52 10.64 -15.60
CA ALA A 42 -13.93 11.93 -15.21
C ALA A 42 -14.65 13.13 -15.85
N ALA A 43 -15.02 13.03 -17.14
CA ALA A 43 -15.79 14.07 -17.83
C ALA A 43 -17.20 14.22 -17.23
N PHE A 44 -17.84 13.11 -16.88
CA PHE A 44 -19.11 13.10 -16.17
C PHE A 44 -19.02 13.77 -14.80
N LEU A 45 -17.96 13.52 -14.03
CA LEU A 45 -17.70 14.22 -12.76
C LEU A 45 -17.48 15.73 -12.96
N VAL A 46 -16.77 16.14 -14.02
CA VAL A 46 -16.62 17.57 -14.36
C VAL A 46 -17.98 18.17 -14.67
N PHE A 47 -18.81 17.48 -15.47
CA PHE A 47 -20.14 17.95 -15.84
C PHE A 47 -21.05 18.11 -14.62
N ILE A 48 -21.09 17.12 -13.72
CA ILE A 48 -21.84 17.20 -12.46
C ILE A 48 -21.32 18.34 -11.60
N SER A 49 -19.99 18.42 -11.39
CA SER A 49 -19.41 19.47 -10.55
C SER A 49 -19.69 20.86 -11.11
N TRP A 50 -19.57 21.04 -12.41
CA TRP A 50 -19.88 22.30 -13.09
C TRP A 50 -21.37 22.66 -12.94
N GLY A 51 -22.28 21.71 -13.19
CA GLY A 51 -23.72 21.95 -13.07
C GLY A 51 -24.15 22.31 -11.65
N ILE A 52 -23.62 21.62 -10.64
CA ILE A 52 -23.89 21.93 -9.23
C ILE A 52 -23.35 23.31 -8.87
N LEU A 53 -22.09 23.62 -9.20
CA LEU A 53 -21.50 24.90 -8.84
C LEU A 53 -22.14 26.08 -9.58
N GLN A 54 -22.55 25.89 -10.83
CA GLN A 54 -23.27 26.91 -11.58
C GLN A 54 -24.66 27.16 -11.00
N PHE A 55 -25.33 26.12 -10.49
CA PHE A 55 -26.59 26.25 -9.77
C PHE A 55 -26.42 27.12 -8.52
N PHE A 56 -25.39 26.87 -7.70
CA PHE A 56 -25.11 27.68 -6.51
C PHE A 56 -24.54 29.08 -6.81
N SER A 57 -23.92 29.27 -7.98
CA SER A 57 -23.39 30.57 -8.42
C SER A 57 -24.46 31.51 -9.00
N ASN A 58 -25.68 31.02 -9.23
CA ASN A 58 -26.73 31.82 -9.87
C ASN A 58 -27.19 32.96 -8.93
N PRO A 59 -27.13 34.24 -9.35
CA PRO A 59 -27.41 35.39 -8.48
C PRO A 59 -28.80 35.36 -7.86
N ARG A 60 -29.80 34.79 -8.54
CA ARG A 60 -31.17 34.65 -8.02
C ARG A 60 -31.27 33.74 -6.79
N ILE A 61 -30.43 32.71 -6.76
CA ILE A 61 -30.40 31.74 -5.66
C ILE A 61 -29.61 32.32 -4.50
N GLN A 62 -28.52 33.05 -4.79
CA GLN A 62 -27.77 33.75 -3.77
C GLN A 62 -28.59 34.83 -3.06
N THR A 63 -29.42 35.60 -3.78
CA THR A 63 -30.31 36.58 -3.13
C THR A 63 -31.34 35.90 -2.21
N ALA A 64 -31.95 34.81 -2.67
CA ALA A 64 -32.90 34.05 -1.85
C ALA A 64 -32.25 33.42 -0.61
N LEU A 65 -30.99 32.97 -0.72
CA LEU A 65 -30.22 32.44 0.40
C LEU A 65 -29.70 33.54 1.34
N THR A 66 -29.45 34.75 0.82
CA THR A 66 -29.03 35.91 1.62
C THR A 66 -30.19 36.41 2.48
N ASP A 67 -31.41 36.42 1.92
CA ASP A 67 -32.64 36.72 2.67
C ASP A 67 -32.91 35.68 3.79
N ALA A 68 -32.45 34.45 3.61
CA ALA A 68 -32.47 33.39 4.63
C ALA A 68 -31.29 33.45 5.62
N GLY A 69 -30.39 34.44 5.51
CA GLY A 69 -29.23 34.62 6.40
C GLY A 69 -28.01 33.73 6.10
N VAL A 70 -28.02 32.95 5.02
CA VAL A 70 -26.95 31.96 4.67
C VAL A 70 -26.16 32.34 3.41
N GLY A 71 -26.62 33.34 2.65
CA GLY A 71 -26.03 33.68 1.35
C GLY A 71 -24.56 34.11 1.42
N ASN A 72 -24.20 34.92 2.43
CA ASN A 72 -22.83 35.42 2.58
C ASN A 72 -21.82 34.31 2.93
N THR A 73 -22.20 33.37 3.81
CA THR A 73 -21.32 32.26 4.20
C THR A 73 -21.11 31.27 3.06
N LEU A 74 -22.15 30.99 2.26
CA LEU A 74 -22.03 30.12 1.09
C LEU A 74 -21.16 30.73 -0.01
N GLY A 75 -21.29 32.05 -0.26
CA GLY A 75 -20.42 32.77 -1.19
C GLY A 75 -18.95 32.64 -0.80
N ASP A 76 -18.63 32.90 0.48
CA ASP A 76 -17.28 32.77 1.01
C ASP A 76 -16.75 31.33 0.88
N LEU A 77 -17.57 30.33 1.20
CA LEU A 77 -17.19 28.92 1.05
C LEU A 77 -16.89 28.55 -0.41
N LEU A 78 -17.67 29.03 -1.38
CA LEU A 78 -17.46 28.76 -2.81
C LEU A 78 -16.12 29.33 -3.30
N THR A 79 -15.70 30.49 -2.79
CA THR A 79 -14.38 31.06 -3.10
C THR A 79 -13.24 30.28 -2.45
N GLN A 80 -13.46 29.70 -1.26
CA GLN A 80 -12.48 28.91 -0.52
C GLN A 80 -12.43 27.43 -0.93
N LEU A 81 -13.35 26.96 -1.78
CA LEU A 81 -13.42 25.57 -2.24
C LEU A 81 -12.07 25.02 -2.77
N PRO A 82 -11.29 25.75 -3.59
CA PRO A 82 -9.99 25.24 -4.04
C PRO A 82 -9.01 24.95 -2.91
N VAL A 83 -9.07 25.72 -1.81
CA VAL A 83 -8.27 25.49 -0.59
C VAL A 83 -8.75 24.23 0.12
N ILE A 84 -10.06 24.10 0.34
CA ILE A 84 -10.65 22.94 1.01
C ILE A 84 -10.34 21.65 0.23
N LEU A 85 -10.50 21.68 -1.09
CA LEU A 85 -10.19 20.55 -1.96
C LEU A 85 -8.71 20.20 -1.97
N SER A 86 -7.82 21.20 -1.91
CA SER A 86 -6.37 20.97 -1.83
C SER A 86 -5.96 20.32 -0.51
N ILE A 87 -6.50 20.80 0.61
CA ILE A 87 -6.27 20.21 1.94
C ILE A 87 -6.81 18.77 1.98
N GLY A 88 -8.03 18.55 1.49
CA GLY A 88 -8.64 17.22 1.40
C GLY A 88 -7.81 16.27 0.53
N ALA A 89 -7.37 16.72 -0.66
CA ALA A 89 -6.51 15.95 -1.56
C ALA A 89 -5.19 15.56 -0.89
N PHE A 90 -4.58 16.49 -0.14
CA PHE A 90 -3.37 16.21 0.64
C PHE A 90 -3.61 15.17 1.73
N VAL A 91 -4.65 15.32 2.54
CA VAL A 91 -4.94 14.41 3.66
C VAL A 91 -5.25 13.00 3.15
N ILE A 92 -6.15 12.90 2.16
CA ILE A 92 -6.49 11.62 1.52
C ILE A 92 -5.22 11.00 0.91
N GLY A 93 -4.41 11.81 0.22
CA GLY A 93 -3.16 11.35 -0.35
C GLY A 93 -2.12 10.91 0.66
N LEU A 94 -2.03 11.56 1.81
CA LEU A 94 -1.14 11.17 2.90
C LEU A 94 -1.52 9.77 3.39
N PHE A 95 -2.79 9.54 3.74
CA PHE A 95 -3.24 8.23 4.22
C PHE A 95 -3.13 7.14 3.15
N ALA A 96 -3.49 7.44 1.90
CA ALA A 96 -3.35 6.50 0.78
C ALA A 96 -1.88 6.11 0.54
N ASN A 97 -0.97 7.09 0.53
CA ASN A 97 0.46 6.83 0.39
C ASN A 97 1.01 6.05 1.59
N PHE A 98 0.55 6.35 2.80
CA PHE A 98 0.97 5.66 4.01
C PHE A 98 0.66 4.16 3.95
N GLY A 99 -0.56 3.78 3.57
CA GLY A 99 -0.96 2.38 3.43
C GLY A 99 -0.15 1.63 2.37
N VAL A 100 -0.01 2.22 1.18
CA VAL A 100 0.74 1.60 0.07
C VAL A 100 2.23 1.45 0.40
N LEU A 101 2.84 2.46 1.04
CA LEU A 101 4.25 2.41 1.44
C LEU A 101 4.49 1.39 2.56
N LEU A 102 3.58 1.30 3.53
CA LEU A 102 3.70 0.33 4.62
C LEU A 102 3.66 -1.11 4.08
N GLN A 103 2.70 -1.42 3.21
CA GLN A 103 2.62 -2.73 2.55
C GLN A 103 3.84 -2.98 1.64
N GLY A 104 4.21 -2.00 0.83
CA GLY A 104 5.27 -2.13 -0.18
C GLY A 104 6.69 -2.16 0.36
N LEU A 105 6.96 -1.57 1.53
CA LEU A 105 8.29 -1.55 2.16
C LEU A 105 8.46 -2.62 3.25
N TYR A 106 7.44 -2.91 4.05
CA TYR A 106 7.62 -3.76 5.23
C TYR A 106 6.88 -5.09 5.18
N LEU A 107 5.87 -5.21 4.32
CA LEU A 107 5.05 -6.42 4.23
C LEU A 107 5.35 -7.25 2.97
N SER A 108 5.91 -6.64 1.93
CA SER A 108 6.32 -7.39 0.73
C SER A 108 7.56 -8.24 1.02
N GLY A 109 7.45 -9.55 0.79
CA GLY A 109 8.56 -10.52 0.94
C GLY A 109 9.77 -10.23 0.03
N ASP A 110 9.62 -9.37 -0.98
CA ASP A 110 10.67 -8.96 -1.90
C ASP A 110 11.87 -8.28 -1.21
N MET A 111 11.69 -7.76 0.02
CA MET A 111 12.76 -7.05 0.72
C MET A 111 13.91 -8.00 1.14
N GLU A 112 13.61 -9.26 1.49
CA GLU A 112 14.62 -10.25 1.84
C GLU A 112 15.51 -10.61 0.64
N PHE A 113 14.91 -10.67 -0.56
CA PHE A 113 15.64 -10.93 -1.80
C PHE A 113 16.47 -9.71 -2.27
N LEU A 114 15.97 -8.50 -2.05
CA LEU A 114 16.69 -7.28 -2.45
C LEU A 114 17.88 -6.95 -1.55
N LEU A 115 17.96 -7.55 -0.36
CA LEU A 115 19.08 -7.38 0.57
C LEU A 115 20.24 -8.35 0.35
N THR A 116 19.99 -9.49 -0.30
CA THR A 116 21.07 -10.35 -0.79
C THR A 116 21.68 -9.81 -2.09
N ALA A 117 20.95 -8.95 -2.80
CA ALA A 117 21.46 -8.23 -3.96
C ALA A 117 22.31 -7.01 -3.53
N PRO A 118 23.46 -6.74 -4.18
CA PRO A 118 24.29 -5.57 -3.92
C PRO A 118 23.69 -4.29 -4.52
N LEU A 119 22.48 -3.91 -4.07
CA LEU A 119 21.75 -2.73 -4.53
C LEU A 119 21.73 -1.64 -3.45
N PRO A 120 21.92 -0.36 -3.80
CA PRO A 120 21.84 0.72 -2.83
C PRO A 120 20.39 0.89 -2.34
N ALA A 121 20.19 0.93 -1.02
CA ALA A 121 18.88 1.06 -0.37
C ALA A 121 18.05 2.25 -0.90
N ARG A 122 18.71 3.37 -1.24
CA ARG A 122 18.07 4.55 -1.86
C ARG A 122 17.30 4.22 -3.13
N ALA A 123 17.88 3.39 -4.00
CA ALA A 123 17.26 3.03 -5.27
C ALA A 123 16.03 2.15 -5.05
N VAL A 124 16.08 1.23 -4.08
CA VAL A 124 14.94 0.40 -3.70
C VAL A 124 13.82 1.27 -3.12
N PHE A 125 14.14 2.14 -2.16
CA PHE A 125 13.17 3.05 -1.56
C PHE A 125 12.52 3.97 -2.60
N LEU A 126 13.31 4.66 -3.42
CA LEU A 126 12.79 5.55 -4.47
C LEU A 126 11.89 4.79 -5.45
N SER A 127 12.26 3.56 -5.80
CA SER A 127 11.48 2.75 -6.73
C SER A 127 10.11 2.34 -6.16
N LYS A 128 10.02 2.09 -4.85
CA LYS A 128 8.76 1.80 -4.14
C LYS A 128 7.95 3.08 -3.93
N LEU A 129 8.61 4.20 -3.66
CA LEU A 129 7.99 5.51 -3.54
C LEU A 129 7.29 5.93 -4.84
N VAL A 130 7.96 5.80 -5.99
CA VAL A 130 7.37 6.07 -7.31
C VAL A 130 6.19 5.13 -7.59
N GLN A 131 6.29 3.86 -7.18
CA GLN A 131 5.17 2.90 -7.30
C GLN A 131 3.98 3.24 -6.42
N ALA A 132 4.18 3.91 -5.29
CA ALA A 132 3.10 4.39 -4.43
C ALA A 132 2.47 5.70 -4.97
N ILE A 133 3.30 6.62 -5.47
CA ILE A 133 2.85 7.91 -6.00
C ILE A 133 1.95 7.74 -7.22
N LEU A 134 2.30 6.87 -8.16
CA LEU A 134 1.60 6.77 -9.45
C LEU A 134 0.10 6.39 -9.34
N PRO A 135 -0.31 5.31 -8.63
CA PRO A 135 -1.72 4.99 -8.47
C PRO A 135 -2.46 6.01 -7.59
N ASN A 136 -1.80 6.58 -6.59
CA ASN A 136 -2.42 7.58 -5.72
C ASN A 136 -2.63 8.91 -6.44
N LEU A 137 -1.71 9.30 -7.33
CA LEU A 137 -1.89 10.46 -8.22
C LEU A 137 -3.09 10.27 -9.13
N LEU A 138 -3.27 9.07 -9.67
CA LEU A 138 -4.41 8.75 -10.51
C LEU A 138 -5.73 8.83 -9.73
N LEU A 139 -5.77 8.29 -8.51
CA LEU A 139 -6.95 8.30 -7.65
C LEU A 139 -7.31 9.73 -7.21
N ILE A 140 -6.35 10.48 -6.67
CA ILE A 140 -6.55 11.86 -6.22
C ILE A 140 -6.86 12.76 -7.42
N GLY A 141 -6.19 12.55 -8.55
CA GLY A 141 -6.50 13.24 -9.80
C GLY A 141 -7.93 12.97 -10.25
N LEU A 142 -8.41 11.73 -10.19
CA LEU A 142 -9.77 11.38 -10.60
C LEU A 142 -10.84 12.02 -9.70
N VAL A 143 -10.58 12.19 -8.41
CA VAL A 143 -11.55 12.75 -7.46
C VAL A 143 -11.47 14.28 -7.41
N SER A 144 -10.27 14.84 -7.27
CA SER A 144 -10.07 16.27 -7.01
C SER A 144 -9.98 17.11 -8.29
N ALA A 145 -9.43 16.57 -9.40
CA ALA A 145 -9.29 17.37 -10.62
C ALA A 145 -10.65 17.74 -11.23
N PRO A 146 -11.64 16.84 -11.34
CA PRO A 146 -12.95 17.21 -11.87
C PRO A 146 -13.65 18.32 -11.08
N ALA A 147 -13.55 18.27 -9.75
CA ALA A 147 -14.11 19.28 -8.87
C ALA A 147 -13.47 20.66 -9.09
N LEU A 148 -12.13 20.71 -9.16
CA LEU A 148 -11.39 21.94 -9.40
C LEU A 148 -11.61 22.51 -10.82
N ILE A 149 -11.66 21.65 -11.84
CA ILE A 149 -11.93 22.05 -13.22
C ILE A 149 -13.36 22.57 -13.37
N GLY A 150 -14.34 21.87 -12.77
CA GLY A 150 -15.73 22.30 -12.75
C GLY A 150 -15.91 23.67 -12.08
N LEU A 151 -15.17 23.91 -10.99
CA LEU A 151 -15.13 25.22 -10.33
C LEU A 151 -14.55 26.32 -11.23
N GLY A 152 -13.42 26.05 -11.89
CA GLY A 152 -12.83 27.01 -12.81
C GLY A 152 -13.77 27.37 -13.96
N LEU A 153 -14.50 26.38 -14.50
CA LEU A 153 -15.52 26.60 -15.53
C LEU A 153 -16.73 27.39 -15.01
N ALA A 154 -17.14 27.18 -13.76
CA ALA A 154 -18.27 27.89 -13.15
C ALA A 154 -17.95 29.35 -12.82
N GLN A 155 -16.70 29.64 -12.42
CA GLN A 155 -16.24 30.99 -12.06
C GLN A 155 -15.57 31.76 -13.21
N GLY A 156 -15.38 31.14 -14.38
CA GLY A 156 -14.77 31.77 -15.54
C GLY A 156 -13.28 32.07 -15.39
N TYR A 157 -12.53 31.16 -14.74
CA TYR A 157 -11.09 31.34 -14.49
C TYR A 157 -10.23 31.30 -15.76
N THR A 158 -9.02 31.86 -15.64
CA THR A 158 -8.05 31.92 -16.75
C THR A 158 -7.57 30.54 -17.21
N LEU A 159 -7.09 30.44 -18.46
CA LEU A 159 -6.60 29.17 -19.03
C LEU A 159 -5.46 28.53 -18.21
N LEU A 160 -4.63 29.35 -17.57
CA LEU A 160 -3.48 28.89 -16.79
C LEU A 160 -3.90 28.11 -15.54
N TYR A 161 -5.07 28.42 -14.97
CA TYR A 161 -5.64 27.67 -13.85
C TYR A 161 -5.76 26.17 -14.20
N TYR A 162 -6.26 25.84 -15.39
CA TYR A 162 -6.46 24.45 -15.82
C TYR A 162 -5.15 23.68 -16.01
N VAL A 163 -4.08 24.36 -16.42
CA VAL A 163 -2.73 23.78 -16.52
C VAL A 163 -2.13 23.56 -15.12
N LEU A 164 -2.41 24.47 -14.19
CA LEU A 164 -1.86 24.43 -12.85
C LEU A 164 -2.52 23.37 -11.95
N VAL A 165 -3.81 23.08 -12.13
CA VAL A 165 -4.54 22.05 -11.36
C VAL A 165 -3.80 20.70 -11.32
N PRO A 166 -3.46 20.05 -12.46
CA PRO A 166 -2.75 18.76 -12.43
C PRO A 166 -1.33 18.87 -11.87
N ILE A 167 -0.66 20.02 -12.03
CA ILE A 167 0.68 20.27 -11.46
C ILE A 167 0.58 20.30 -9.93
N ILE A 168 -0.35 21.07 -9.38
CA ILE A 168 -0.51 21.22 -7.93
C ILE A 168 -0.99 19.92 -7.28
N LEU A 169 -1.93 19.21 -7.91
CA LEU A 169 -2.30 17.88 -7.43
C LEU A 169 -1.09 16.93 -7.40
N SER A 170 -0.25 16.95 -8.43
CA SER A 170 0.98 16.15 -8.46
C SER A 170 1.95 16.52 -7.33
N VAL A 171 2.15 17.82 -7.09
CA VAL A 171 2.98 18.34 -6.00
C VAL A 171 2.43 17.87 -4.64
N LEU A 172 1.12 17.98 -4.42
CA LEU A 172 0.47 17.52 -3.19
C LEU A 172 0.61 16.02 -2.96
N VAL A 173 0.48 15.19 -4.00
CA VAL A 173 0.69 13.74 -3.89
C VAL A 173 2.14 13.41 -3.54
N ILE A 174 3.11 14.10 -4.15
CA ILE A 174 4.54 13.91 -3.85
C ILE A 174 4.84 14.35 -2.41
N LEU A 175 4.29 15.48 -1.97
CA LEU A 175 4.42 15.98 -0.60
C LEU A 175 3.86 14.95 0.39
N GLY A 176 2.64 14.47 0.14
CA GLY A 176 2.00 13.42 0.93
C GLY A 176 2.84 12.14 0.98
N ALA A 177 3.38 11.68 -0.16
CA ALA A 177 4.23 10.49 -0.19
C ALA A 177 5.53 10.66 0.61
N GLY A 178 6.17 11.83 0.53
CA GLY A 178 7.36 12.17 1.32
C GLY A 178 7.08 12.14 2.82
N LEU A 179 6.00 12.81 3.24
CA LEU A 179 5.59 12.89 4.65
C LEU A 179 5.15 11.52 5.19
N SER A 180 4.34 10.79 4.44
CA SER A 180 3.90 9.43 4.78
C SER A 180 5.08 8.48 4.93
N SER A 181 6.11 8.58 4.09
CA SER A 181 7.27 7.70 4.21
C SER A 181 8.09 7.93 5.48
N ILE A 182 8.26 9.20 5.91
CA ILE A 182 8.88 9.54 7.20
C ILE A 182 8.04 8.96 8.33
N LEU A 183 6.71 9.14 8.25
CA LEU A 183 5.78 8.64 9.24
C LEU A 183 5.81 7.11 9.35
N VAL A 184 5.82 6.38 8.23
CA VAL A 184 5.94 4.91 8.22
C VAL A 184 7.23 4.48 8.90
N MET A 185 8.37 5.10 8.57
CA MET A 185 9.65 4.77 9.20
C MET A 185 9.65 5.00 10.71
N LEU A 186 8.96 6.05 11.17
CA LEU A 186 8.85 6.38 12.59
C LEU A 186 7.91 5.39 13.31
N ILE A 187 6.74 5.11 12.75
CA ILE A 187 5.74 4.21 13.34
C ILE A 187 6.28 2.78 13.44
N VAL A 188 6.96 2.29 12.40
CA VAL A 188 7.49 0.91 12.40
C VAL A 188 8.59 0.69 13.44
N ARG A 189 9.21 1.75 13.96
CA ARG A 189 10.14 1.63 15.10
C ARG A 189 9.44 1.29 16.42
N VAL A 190 8.18 1.68 16.56
CA VAL A 190 7.40 1.49 17.80
C VAL A 190 6.46 0.29 17.67
N VAL A 191 5.85 0.11 16.49
CA VAL A 191 4.82 -0.89 16.24
C VAL A 191 5.26 -1.82 15.12
N ASN A 192 5.04 -3.14 15.30
CA ASN A 192 5.27 -4.11 14.23
C ASN A 192 4.46 -3.73 12.97
N PRO A 193 5.06 -3.80 11.77
CA PRO A 193 4.44 -3.32 10.54
C PRO A 193 3.09 -4.00 10.25
N ARG A 194 2.96 -5.28 10.60
CA ARG A 194 1.70 -6.02 10.46
C ARG A 194 0.54 -5.43 11.28
N ARG A 195 0.80 -5.02 12.53
CA ARG A 195 -0.23 -4.40 13.39
C ARG A 195 -0.64 -3.03 12.87
N ALA A 196 0.33 -2.26 12.36
CA ALA A 196 0.04 -0.96 11.76
C ALA A 196 -0.83 -1.09 10.50
N ALA A 197 -0.62 -2.13 9.68
CA ALA A 197 -1.50 -2.44 8.54
C ALA A 197 -2.92 -2.82 8.98
N GLU A 198 -3.06 -3.61 10.05
CA GLU A 198 -4.37 -4.00 10.60
C GLU A 198 -5.15 -2.78 11.10
N VAL A 199 -4.49 -1.87 11.83
CA VAL A 199 -5.12 -0.62 12.32
C VAL A 199 -5.53 0.28 11.16
N LEU A 200 -4.69 0.44 10.13
CA LEU A 200 -5.06 1.18 8.93
C LEU A 200 -6.27 0.60 8.22
N GLY A 201 -6.33 -0.74 8.11
CA GLY A 201 -7.48 -1.42 7.52
C GLY A 201 -8.76 -1.15 8.31
N LEU A 202 -8.68 -1.17 9.65
CA LEU A 202 -9.79 -0.83 10.54
C LEU A 202 -10.23 0.63 10.37
N VAL A 203 -9.30 1.58 10.40
CA VAL A 203 -9.59 3.01 10.22
C VAL A 203 -10.19 3.29 8.84
N GLY A 204 -9.62 2.69 7.79
CA GLY A 204 -10.16 2.79 6.43
C GLY A 204 -11.57 2.19 6.32
N GLY A 205 -11.80 1.04 6.96
CA GLY A 205 -13.11 0.39 7.02
C GLY A 205 -14.16 1.22 7.76
N LEU A 206 -13.81 1.79 8.93
CA LEU A 206 -14.69 2.70 9.67
C LEU A 206 -15.00 3.96 8.88
N THR A 207 -14.00 4.55 8.23
CA THR A 207 -14.20 5.75 7.40
C THR A 207 -15.14 5.45 6.23
N ALA A 208 -14.95 4.31 5.55
CA ALA A 208 -15.85 3.87 4.48
C ALA A 208 -17.27 3.58 4.99
N PHE A 209 -17.41 2.98 6.18
CA PHE A 209 -18.70 2.75 6.80
C PHE A 209 -19.44 4.06 7.11
N ILE A 210 -18.75 5.03 7.75
CA ILE A 210 -19.32 6.35 8.03
C ILE A 210 -19.73 7.05 6.73
N CYS A 211 -18.87 6.99 5.70
CA CYS A 211 -19.16 7.58 4.39
C CYS A 211 -20.32 6.87 3.66
N SER A 212 -20.55 5.58 3.90
CA SER A 212 -21.71 4.86 3.35
C SER A 212 -23.00 5.28 4.05
N GLN A 213 -22.94 5.57 5.35
CA GLN A 213 -24.10 5.98 6.14
C GLN A 213 -24.50 7.44 5.90
N SER A 214 -23.61 8.30 5.40
CA SER A 214 -23.94 9.70 5.13
C SER A 214 -25.07 9.88 4.10
N GLY A 215 -25.21 8.95 3.14
CA GLY A 215 -26.32 8.96 2.18
C GLY A 215 -27.68 8.62 2.79
N GLN A 216 -27.71 7.75 3.81
CA GLN A 216 -28.93 7.41 4.54
C GLN A 216 -29.35 8.56 5.46
N LEU A 217 -28.39 9.20 6.11
CA LEU A 217 -28.60 10.40 6.92
C LEU A 217 -29.10 11.58 6.08
N ALA A 218 -28.58 11.78 4.86
CA ALA A 218 -29.06 12.81 3.93
C ALA A 218 -30.56 12.70 3.62
N GLY A 219 -31.10 11.47 3.55
CA GLY A 219 -32.54 11.25 3.39
C GLY A 219 -33.37 11.59 4.64
N SER A 220 -32.78 11.54 5.84
CA SER A 220 -33.43 11.92 7.10
C SER A 220 -33.39 13.43 7.38
N PHE A 221 -32.54 14.19 6.67
CA PHE A 221 -32.49 15.66 6.76
C PHE A 221 -33.49 16.37 5.84
N GLY A 222 -34.32 15.65 5.08
CA GLY A 222 -35.34 16.24 4.20
C GLY A 222 -36.39 17.10 4.91
N ASP A 223 -36.58 16.89 6.22
CA ASP A 223 -37.56 17.60 7.06
C ASP A 223 -36.93 18.49 8.15
N VAL A 224 -35.60 18.67 8.14
CA VAL A 224 -34.89 19.46 9.15
C VAL A 224 -34.47 20.78 8.51
N GLU A 225 -35.08 21.89 8.95
CA GLU A 225 -34.53 23.23 8.73
C GLU A 225 -33.07 23.22 9.17
N LEU A 226 -32.14 23.29 8.21
CA LEU A 226 -30.71 23.28 8.49
C LEU A 226 -30.42 24.43 9.47
N PRO A 227 -30.07 24.17 10.74
CA PRO A 227 -29.75 25.25 11.65
C PRO A 227 -28.50 25.92 11.08
N THR A 228 -28.69 27.15 10.64
CA THR A 228 -27.67 27.99 9.98
C THR A 228 -26.39 28.09 10.81
N GLU A 229 -26.52 27.97 12.12
CA GLU A 229 -25.43 27.82 13.11
C GLU A 229 -24.48 26.66 12.80
N GLN A 230 -24.95 25.46 12.44
CA GLN A 230 -24.07 24.31 12.17
C GLN A 230 -23.26 24.47 10.87
N ILE A 231 -23.85 25.13 9.87
CA ILE A 231 -23.17 25.45 8.61
C ILE A 231 -22.14 26.55 8.85
N ALA A 232 -22.48 27.56 9.66
CA ALA A 232 -21.56 28.63 10.04
C ALA A 232 -20.40 28.13 10.92
N ASP A 233 -20.66 27.21 11.86
CA ASP A 233 -19.64 26.56 12.68
C ASP A 233 -18.70 25.68 11.85
N ALA A 234 -19.25 24.89 10.93
CA ALA A 234 -18.43 24.12 9.99
C ALA A 234 -17.61 25.05 9.09
N ALA A 235 -18.21 26.11 8.55
CA ALA A 235 -17.54 27.07 7.69
C ALA A 235 -16.40 27.81 8.42
N SER A 236 -16.62 28.22 9.67
CA SER A 236 -15.63 28.92 10.49
C SER A 236 -14.49 28.00 10.94
N ALA A 237 -14.78 26.73 11.22
CA ALA A 237 -13.75 25.73 11.50
C ALA A 237 -12.84 25.51 10.28
N TYR A 238 -13.40 25.45 9.07
CA TYR A 238 -12.61 25.29 7.84
C TYR A 238 -11.87 26.57 7.42
N SER A 239 -12.47 27.75 7.59
CA SER A 239 -11.83 29.02 7.27
C SER A 239 -10.61 29.30 8.16
N SER A 240 -10.63 28.78 9.40
CA SER A 240 -9.46 28.80 10.30
C SER A 240 -8.25 28.05 9.73
N PHE A 241 -8.49 26.98 8.96
CA PHE A 241 -7.43 26.24 8.25
C PHE A 241 -7.02 26.88 6.93
N ALA A 242 -7.87 27.75 6.35
CA ALA A 242 -7.62 28.50 5.12
C ALA A 242 -6.83 29.80 5.36
N THR A 243 -6.01 29.84 6.40
CA THR A 243 -5.19 31.01 6.72
C THR A 243 -3.87 31.02 5.93
N PRO A 244 -3.32 32.21 5.59
CA PRO A 244 -2.05 32.33 4.87
C PRO A 244 -0.85 31.67 5.55
N TRP A 245 -0.94 31.42 6.86
CA TRP A 245 0.12 30.80 7.66
C TRP A 245 0.15 29.28 7.52
N ASN A 246 -0.93 28.66 7.03
CA ASN A 246 -1.00 27.21 6.86
C ASN A 246 -0.35 26.78 5.53
N PRO A 247 0.75 25.99 5.55
CA PRO A 247 1.41 25.53 4.32
C PRO A 247 0.52 24.65 3.44
N LEU A 248 -0.52 24.03 4.02
CA LEU A 248 -1.49 23.22 3.29
C LEU A 248 -2.49 24.07 2.48
N ALA A 249 -2.70 25.33 2.87
CA ALA A 249 -3.59 26.24 2.18
C ALA A 249 -2.93 26.91 0.95
N TRP A 250 -1.60 27.04 0.96
CA TRP A 250 -0.83 27.68 -0.12
C TRP A 250 -1.15 27.17 -1.53
N PRO A 251 -1.23 25.86 -1.80
CA PRO A 251 -1.59 25.39 -3.14
C PRO A 251 -2.99 25.86 -3.58
N GLY A 252 -3.97 25.85 -2.68
CA GLY A 252 -5.32 26.33 -2.99
C GLY A 252 -5.40 27.84 -3.18
N MET A 253 -4.71 28.62 -2.33
CA MET A 253 -4.61 30.08 -2.49
C MET A 253 -3.88 30.47 -3.77
N GLY A 254 -2.87 29.69 -4.16
CA GLY A 254 -2.18 29.84 -5.44
C GLY A 254 -3.10 29.61 -6.64
N LEU A 255 -3.97 28.60 -6.56
CA LEU A 255 -5.01 28.32 -7.57
C LEU A 255 -6.00 29.48 -7.70
N ILE A 256 -6.49 29.99 -6.58
CA ILE A 256 -7.48 31.08 -6.55
C ILE A 256 -6.88 32.35 -7.17
N ALA A 257 -5.68 32.75 -6.74
CA ALA A 257 -5.04 33.98 -7.23
C ALA A 257 -4.76 33.94 -8.75
N ILE A 258 -4.28 32.80 -9.28
CA ILE A 258 -4.12 32.61 -10.73
C ILE A 258 -5.47 32.57 -11.46
N GLY A 259 -6.50 31.99 -10.84
CA GLY A 259 -7.86 31.96 -11.39
C GLY A 259 -8.44 33.36 -11.57
N GLN A 260 -8.18 34.25 -10.61
CA GLN A 260 -8.61 35.66 -10.59
C GLN A 260 -7.74 36.59 -11.47
N GLY A 261 -6.60 36.09 -12.00
CA GLY A 261 -5.69 36.87 -12.84
C GLY A 261 -4.56 37.58 -12.09
N ASP A 262 -4.42 37.37 -10.78
CA ASP A 262 -3.23 37.81 -10.02
C ASP A 262 -2.11 36.77 -10.15
N TRP A 263 -1.36 36.90 -11.24
CA TRP A 263 -0.26 36.01 -11.59
C TRP A 263 0.86 35.99 -10.56
N LEU A 264 1.17 37.14 -9.95
CA LEU A 264 2.33 37.28 -9.07
C LEU A 264 2.09 36.54 -7.76
N THR A 265 0.93 36.77 -7.15
CA THR A 265 0.54 36.13 -5.90
C THR A 265 0.36 34.63 -6.09
N GLY A 266 -0.31 34.21 -7.17
CA GLY A 266 -0.57 32.79 -7.40
C GLY A 266 0.69 31.99 -7.78
N LEU A 267 1.60 32.57 -8.56
CA LEU A 267 2.92 31.97 -8.80
C LEU A 267 3.77 31.93 -7.54
N GLY A 268 3.69 32.97 -6.70
CA GLY A 268 4.38 32.99 -5.40
C GLY A 268 3.99 31.81 -4.52
N PHE A 269 2.70 31.62 -4.23
CA PHE A 269 2.24 30.52 -3.38
C PHE A 269 2.49 29.13 -3.98
N SER A 270 2.30 28.97 -5.29
CA SER A 270 2.58 27.68 -5.95
C SER A 270 4.06 27.33 -5.95
N LEU A 271 4.95 28.32 -6.15
CA LEU A 271 6.40 28.12 -6.09
C LEU A 271 6.87 27.78 -4.67
N ILE A 272 6.35 28.48 -3.64
CA ILE A 272 6.65 28.15 -2.24
C ILE A 272 6.23 26.71 -1.92
N THR A 273 5.03 26.29 -2.37
CA THR A 273 4.54 24.91 -2.20
C THR A 273 5.46 23.89 -2.89
N LEU A 274 5.94 24.21 -4.08
CA LEU A 274 6.86 23.37 -4.84
C LEU A 274 8.21 23.24 -4.12
N VAL A 275 8.77 24.35 -3.64
CA VAL A 275 10.02 24.37 -2.86
C VAL A 275 9.87 23.56 -1.56
N LEU A 276 8.75 23.72 -0.85
CA LEU A 276 8.44 22.93 0.34
C LEU A 276 8.38 21.43 0.03
N THR A 277 7.77 21.06 -1.10
CA THR A 277 7.66 19.67 -1.53
C THR A 277 9.01 19.08 -1.88
N LEU A 278 9.84 19.81 -2.64
CA LEU A 278 11.18 19.38 -3.00
C LEU A 278 12.09 19.25 -1.76
N SER A 279 11.99 20.19 -0.82
CA SER A 279 12.78 20.14 0.41
C SER A 279 12.37 18.96 1.29
N LEU A 280 11.07 18.73 1.49
CA LEU A 280 10.57 17.58 2.24
C LEU A 280 10.99 16.26 1.57
N PHE A 281 10.87 16.18 0.24
CA PHE A 281 11.29 14.99 -0.51
C PHE A 281 12.80 14.74 -0.40
N ALA A 282 13.63 15.78 -0.44
CA ALA A 282 15.06 15.67 -0.21
C ALA A 282 15.38 15.18 1.22
N VAL A 283 14.70 15.74 2.22
CA VAL A 283 14.80 15.29 3.62
C VAL A 283 14.43 13.82 3.73
N THR A 284 13.31 13.40 3.15
CA THR A 284 12.88 11.99 3.11
C THR A 284 13.96 11.08 2.54
N LEU A 285 14.61 11.45 1.42
CA LEU A 285 15.66 10.64 0.81
C LEU A 285 16.88 10.50 1.72
N THR A 286 17.33 11.59 2.34
CA THR A 286 18.46 11.55 3.29
C THR A 286 18.11 10.74 4.54
N PHE A 287 16.86 10.81 4.99
CA PHE A 287 16.38 10.10 6.16
C PHE A 287 16.30 8.59 5.88
N ALA A 288 15.82 8.20 4.70
CA ALA A 288 15.75 6.80 4.26
C ALA A 288 17.12 6.10 4.35
N GLU A 289 18.20 6.80 3.98
CA GLU A 289 19.55 6.25 4.03
C GLU A 289 20.01 5.89 5.43
N ARG A 290 19.81 6.82 6.38
CA ARG A 290 20.24 6.67 7.77
C ARG A 290 19.39 5.63 8.51
N MET A 291 18.09 5.68 8.24
CA MET A 291 17.09 4.85 8.92
C MET A 291 17.10 3.40 8.47
N TYR A 292 17.28 3.13 7.18
CA TYR A 292 17.12 1.80 6.60
C TYR A 292 18.04 0.76 7.25
N PHE A 293 19.32 1.10 7.47
CA PHE A 293 20.27 0.20 8.14
C PHE A 293 19.93 -0.03 9.62
N SER A 294 19.49 1.02 10.33
CA SER A 294 19.17 0.92 11.77
C SER A 294 17.89 0.13 12.07
N GLY A 295 16.89 0.23 11.19
CA GLY A 295 15.61 -0.47 11.34
C GLY A 295 15.74 -1.97 11.06
N TRP A 296 16.49 -2.35 10.03
CA TRP A 296 16.68 -3.74 9.65
C TRP A 296 17.48 -4.56 10.67
N ALA A 297 18.52 -3.98 11.28
CA ALA A 297 19.31 -4.63 12.31
C ALA A 297 18.47 -5.06 13.53
N ARG A 298 17.39 -4.33 13.85
CA ARG A 298 16.52 -4.65 14.99
C ARG A 298 15.44 -5.68 14.66
N VAL A 299 14.91 -5.66 13.43
CA VAL A 299 13.86 -6.61 12.99
C VAL A 299 14.39 -8.04 12.92
N GLN A 300 15.65 -8.25 12.52
CA GLN A 300 16.26 -9.59 12.50
C GLN A 300 16.61 -10.16 13.88
N VAL A 301 16.86 -9.31 14.87
CA VAL A 301 17.13 -9.76 16.25
C VAL A 301 15.82 -10.15 16.95
N GLY A 302 14.71 -9.48 16.63
CA GLY A 302 13.39 -9.78 17.18
C GLY A 302 12.77 -11.13 16.74
N THR A 303 13.20 -11.69 15.62
CA THR A 303 12.66 -12.97 15.09
C THR A 303 13.37 -14.22 15.61
N LYS A 304 14.55 -14.11 16.24
CA LYS A 304 15.28 -15.28 16.77
C LYS A 304 14.79 -15.77 18.14
N ASN A 305 14.02 -14.98 18.88
CA ASN A 305 13.47 -15.40 20.17
C ASN A 305 12.06 -15.99 20.01
N LYS A 306 11.95 -17.17 19.39
CA LYS A 306 10.80 -18.04 19.60
C LYS A 306 11.17 -19.53 19.59
N LYS A 307 11.29 -20.03 20.82
CA LYS A 307 11.08 -21.40 21.30
C LYS A 307 12.11 -22.43 20.83
N THR A 308 13.19 -22.53 21.60
CA THR A 308 13.68 -23.85 22.03
C THR A 308 12.48 -24.57 22.65
N GLN A 309 11.85 -25.46 21.89
CA GLN A 309 10.87 -26.38 22.45
C GLN A 309 11.63 -27.24 23.45
N SER A 310 11.42 -26.96 24.74
CA SER A 310 11.81 -27.87 25.82
C SER A 310 11.23 -29.26 25.49
N PRO A 311 12.02 -30.34 25.54
CA PRO A 311 11.52 -31.67 25.26
C PRO A 311 10.39 -31.95 26.25
N ARG A 312 9.20 -32.20 25.70
CA ARG A 312 8.01 -32.56 26.48
C ARG A 312 8.38 -33.71 27.41
N HIS A 313 8.37 -33.45 28.71
CA HIS A 313 8.32 -34.49 29.73
C HIS A 313 7.13 -35.41 29.42
N CYS A 314 7.42 -36.67 29.12
CA CYS A 314 6.41 -37.72 29.03
C CYS A 314 5.88 -37.93 30.45
N LYS A 315 4.75 -37.29 30.79
CA LYS A 315 3.99 -37.63 31.99
C LYS A 315 3.14 -38.84 31.64
N THR A 316 3.62 -40.02 32.03
CA THR A 316 2.82 -41.24 32.09
C THR A 316 1.59 -40.97 32.95
N PHE A 317 0.42 -40.98 32.32
CA PHE A 317 -0.87 -40.83 32.96
C PHE A 317 -1.24 -42.19 33.58
N LEU A 318 -1.06 -42.33 34.89
CA LEU A 318 -1.64 -43.43 35.67
C LEU A 318 -2.86 -42.87 36.40
N PRO A 319 -4.09 -43.33 36.08
CA PRO A 319 -5.26 -42.94 36.85
C PRO A 319 -5.19 -43.58 38.24
N SER A 320 -5.20 -42.72 39.25
CA SER A 320 -5.39 -43.09 40.64
C SER A 320 -6.84 -43.49 40.88
N GLY A 321 -7.08 -44.76 41.20
CA GLY A 321 -8.30 -45.17 41.89
C GLY A 321 -9.04 -46.36 41.26
N ILE A 322 -8.45 -47.56 41.35
CA ILE A 322 -9.17 -48.77 41.79
C ILE A 322 -8.16 -49.57 42.62
N GLY A 323 -8.37 -49.62 43.92
CA GLY A 323 -7.57 -50.41 44.84
C GLY A 323 -7.89 -51.90 44.73
N GLY A 324 -6.85 -52.71 44.90
CA GLY A 324 -6.93 -54.05 45.49
C GLY A 324 -7.51 -55.16 44.62
N ALA A 325 -6.64 -55.84 43.87
CA ALA A 325 -6.49 -57.30 43.87
C ALA A 325 -5.68 -57.75 42.64
N LEU A 326 -4.75 -58.68 42.87
CA LEU A 326 -4.10 -59.53 41.87
C LEU A 326 -3.18 -58.82 40.86
N ARG A 327 -1.89 -58.76 41.21
CA ARG A 327 -0.79 -58.78 40.22
C ARG A 327 0.44 -59.49 40.81
N GLU A 328 0.26 -60.74 41.20
CA GLU A 328 1.31 -61.74 41.00
C GLU A 328 1.24 -62.21 39.55
N HIS A 329 2.39 -62.55 38.98
CA HIS A 329 2.63 -62.90 37.56
C HIS A 329 2.69 -61.71 36.59
N PHE A 330 3.88 -61.12 36.44
CA PHE A 330 4.78 -61.36 35.30
C PHE A 330 6.04 -60.47 35.44
N PRO A 331 7.26 -60.99 35.16
CA PRO A 331 8.51 -60.33 35.47
C PRO A 331 8.86 -59.19 34.51
N CYS A 332 9.32 -58.08 35.08
CA CYS A 332 10.01 -57.00 34.37
C CYS A 332 11.38 -57.48 33.85
N PRO A 333 11.78 -57.19 32.60
CA PRO A 333 13.18 -57.25 32.21
C PRO A 333 13.92 -56.06 32.81
N ARG A 334 14.88 -56.36 33.68
CA ARG A 334 15.85 -55.44 34.26
C ARG A 334 17.00 -55.16 33.28
N LEU A 335 17.36 -53.87 33.25
CA LEU A 335 18.70 -53.28 33.15
C LEU A 335 19.50 -53.30 31.84
N GLY A 336 20.08 -52.13 31.55
CA GLY A 336 21.21 -51.98 30.65
C GLY A 336 21.75 -50.54 30.54
N CYS A 337 21.79 -49.76 31.64
CA CYS A 337 22.56 -48.51 31.68
C CYS A 337 24.05 -48.84 31.77
N HIS A 338 24.82 -48.62 30.69
CA HIS A 338 26.28 -48.63 30.72
C HIS A 338 26.82 -47.23 30.44
N HIS A 339 27.16 -46.52 31.52
CA HIS A 339 28.13 -45.44 31.51
C HIS A 339 29.53 -46.08 31.36
N LYS A 340 30.36 -45.62 30.41
CA LYS A 340 31.84 -45.69 30.42
C LYS A 340 32.38 -44.96 29.17
N GLY A 341 33.23 -43.94 29.37
CA GLY A 341 33.84 -43.20 28.26
C GLY A 341 34.61 -41.93 28.65
N CYS A 342 35.54 -42.03 29.60
CA CYS A 342 36.75 -41.19 29.67
C CYS A 342 37.93 -42.11 30.03
N PRO A 343 39.15 -41.84 29.54
CA PRO A 343 40.12 -42.85 29.15
C PRO A 343 41.11 -43.22 30.27
N PRO A 344 41.82 -44.36 30.17
CA PRO A 344 43.08 -44.54 30.88
C PRO A 344 44.29 -44.45 29.94
N LEU A 345 45.34 -43.87 30.50
CA LEU A 345 46.67 -43.69 29.92
C LEU A 345 47.35 -45.01 29.54
N SER A 346 48.17 -44.93 28.49
CA SER A 346 49.09 -45.98 28.03
C SER A 346 50.42 -45.92 28.79
N SER A 347 50.96 -47.09 29.13
CA SER A 347 52.37 -47.31 29.44
C SER A 347 52.74 -48.77 29.14
N GLY A 348 53.76 -48.99 28.29
CA GLY A 348 54.45 -50.29 28.19
C GLY A 348 54.61 -50.87 26.77
N HIS A 349 55.75 -50.57 26.15
CA HIS A 349 56.40 -51.20 24.97
C HIS A 349 56.73 -52.72 25.12
N PRO A 350 57.38 -53.44 24.17
CA PRO A 350 57.37 -53.40 22.69
C PRO A 350 57.41 -54.79 21.95
N GLN A 351 57.30 -54.73 20.61
CA GLN A 351 57.79 -55.66 19.54
C GLN A 351 56.89 -56.84 19.04
N PRO A 352 57.22 -57.51 17.90
CA PRO A 352 57.04 -57.01 16.52
C PRO A 352 56.37 -58.09 15.60
N PHE A 353 55.85 -57.75 14.41
CA PHE A 353 55.97 -58.62 13.21
C PHE A 353 55.47 -57.95 11.91
N GLN A 354 56.25 -58.18 10.86
CA GLN A 354 56.06 -57.97 9.41
C GLN A 354 54.78 -58.67 8.88
N SER A 355 54.19 -58.52 7.68
CA SER A 355 54.42 -57.84 6.39
C SER A 355 53.23 -58.25 5.50
N HIS A 356 52.71 -57.37 4.62
CA HIS A 356 52.39 -57.67 3.19
C HIS A 356 51.47 -56.61 2.54
N PHE A 357 52.01 -55.96 1.50
CA PHE A 357 51.31 -55.39 0.32
C PHE A 357 51.01 -56.55 -0.68
N PRO A 358 50.13 -56.44 -1.72
CA PRO A 358 49.98 -55.35 -2.73
C PRO A 358 48.50 -54.98 -3.08
N ASN A 359 48.17 -53.77 -3.58
CA ASN A 359 48.37 -53.16 -4.91
C ASN A 359 47.48 -53.75 -6.03
N TYR A 360 46.49 -53.01 -6.55
CA TYR A 360 46.06 -53.08 -7.96
C TYR A 360 45.35 -51.80 -8.41
N SER A 361 45.77 -51.36 -9.60
CA SER A 361 45.37 -50.16 -10.32
C SER A 361 44.90 -50.56 -11.73
N ARG A 362 44.11 -49.67 -12.37
CA ARG A 362 43.97 -49.41 -13.84
C ARG A 362 42.72 -49.87 -14.62
N HIS A 363 42.11 -48.84 -15.24
CA HIS A 363 41.77 -48.62 -16.67
C HIS A 363 40.62 -49.35 -17.41
N TYR A 364 39.70 -48.56 -17.99
CA TYR A 364 39.36 -48.35 -19.44
C TYR A 364 37.87 -47.87 -19.53
N LEU A 365 37.48 -46.66 -20.02
CA LEU A 365 37.37 -46.15 -21.42
C LEU A 365 36.73 -47.19 -22.35
N ASP A 366 35.81 -46.95 -23.28
CA ASP A 366 34.92 -45.88 -23.77
C ASP A 366 33.99 -46.64 -24.77
N ASP A 367 32.81 -46.09 -25.13
CA ASP A 367 32.20 -46.10 -26.49
C ASP A 367 30.66 -46.16 -26.60
N PHE A 368 30.21 -45.25 -27.49
CA PHE A 368 28.96 -44.84 -28.17
C PHE A 368 27.90 -45.93 -28.60
N PRO A 369 26.70 -45.62 -29.20
CA PRO A 369 26.33 -44.43 -30.01
C PRO A 369 24.88 -43.85 -29.94
N ARG A 370 24.66 -42.82 -30.78
CA ARG A 370 23.46 -42.00 -31.05
C ARG A 370 22.35 -42.68 -31.89
N SER A 371 21.13 -42.13 -31.73
CA SER A 371 20.01 -41.95 -32.68
C SER A 371 18.91 -43.03 -32.84
N GLY A 372 17.64 -42.60 -32.83
CA GLY A 372 16.47 -43.43 -33.16
C GLY A 372 15.15 -42.80 -32.68
N ARG A 373 14.08 -42.80 -33.48
CA ARG A 373 12.93 -41.87 -33.41
C ARG A 373 11.61 -42.64 -33.16
N VAL A 374 10.64 -42.03 -32.44
CA VAL A 374 9.15 -42.24 -32.44
C VAL A 374 8.62 -43.60 -31.88
N TYR A 375 7.75 -43.70 -30.85
CA TYR A 375 6.33 -43.32 -30.73
C TYR A 375 5.89 -43.25 -29.24
N GLY A 376 4.89 -42.41 -28.91
CA GLY A 376 4.03 -42.63 -27.74
C GLY A 376 3.74 -41.42 -26.85
N ASN A 377 2.78 -40.60 -27.25
CA ASN A 377 2.11 -39.63 -26.38
C ASN A 377 1.31 -40.38 -25.29
N PRO A 378 1.41 -39.98 -24.01
CA PRO A 378 0.18 -39.54 -23.35
C PRO A 378 0.38 -38.28 -22.50
N ARG A 379 -0.39 -37.24 -22.82
CA ARG A 379 -0.96 -36.20 -21.96
C ARG A 379 -0.53 -36.25 -20.49
N PHE A 380 0.51 -35.51 -20.11
CA PHE A 380 0.71 -35.09 -18.73
C PHE A 380 -0.06 -33.80 -18.45
N ASN A 381 -1.30 -34.00 -17.99
CA ASN A 381 -2.11 -33.00 -17.31
C ASN A 381 -1.42 -32.62 -16.00
N ALA A 382 -0.80 -31.45 -15.93
CA ALA A 382 -0.54 -30.78 -14.66
C ALA A 382 -1.84 -30.10 -14.17
N LYS A 383 -2.80 -30.92 -13.73
CA LYS A 383 -3.91 -30.50 -12.87
C LYS A 383 -3.33 -30.37 -11.45
N PHE A 384 -3.06 -29.14 -11.01
CA PHE A 384 -2.91 -28.84 -9.58
C PHE A 384 -4.11 -27.99 -9.12
N LEU A 385 -5.08 -28.73 -8.56
CA LEU A 385 -5.96 -28.38 -7.44
C LEU A 385 -6.70 -27.01 -7.47
N PHE A 386 -7.78 -26.94 -8.25
CA PHE A 386 -9.01 -26.31 -7.78
C PHE A 386 -10.04 -27.40 -7.52
N GLY A 387 -10.08 -27.89 -6.29
CA GLY A 387 -11.05 -28.86 -5.81
C GLY A 387 -12.37 -28.19 -5.47
N LYS A 388 -13.39 -28.45 -6.30
CA LYS A 388 -14.82 -28.61 -5.98
C LYS A 388 -15.31 -28.00 -4.67
N GLN A 389 -16.04 -26.89 -4.77
CA GLN A 389 -17.23 -26.68 -3.93
C GLN A 389 -18.24 -25.73 -4.63
N LEU A 390 -18.71 -26.10 -5.81
CA LEU A 390 -19.89 -25.47 -6.43
C LEU A 390 -20.72 -26.56 -7.11
N ARG A 391 -21.66 -27.12 -6.37
CA ARG A 391 -22.84 -27.80 -6.93
C ARG A 391 -23.99 -27.62 -5.94
N HIS A 392 -25.10 -27.12 -6.45
CA HIS A 392 -26.36 -26.70 -5.79
C HIS A 392 -26.36 -25.30 -5.18
N TRP A 393 -26.67 -24.29 -5.99
CA TRP A 393 -27.69 -23.29 -5.69
C TRP A 393 -28.38 -22.94 -7.02
N ASN A 394 -29.52 -23.58 -7.25
CA ASN A 394 -30.50 -23.18 -8.26
C ASN A 394 -31.69 -22.70 -7.43
N LEU A 395 -31.99 -21.39 -7.48
CA LEU A 395 -33.27 -20.78 -7.10
C LEU A 395 -33.22 -19.30 -7.48
N TYR A 396 -33.90 -19.00 -8.58
CA TYR A 396 -34.84 -17.89 -8.79
C TYR A 396 -34.92 -16.80 -7.69
N GLY A 397 -34.89 -15.54 -8.11
CA GLY A 397 -35.35 -14.40 -7.30
C GLY A 397 -34.49 -13.16 -7.47
N ASP A 398 -35.09 -12.11 -8.02
CA ASP A 398 -34.55 -10.77 -8.18
C ASP A 398 -33.93 -10.23 -6.87
N ASP A 399 -32.73 -9.67 -6.95
CA ASP A 399 -32.37 -8.46 -6.21
C ASP A 399 -31.04 -7.87 -6.72
N VAL A 400 -31.12 -6.58 -7.02
CA VAL A 400 -30.05 -5.66 -7.40
C VAL A 400 -29.25 -5.30 -6.14
N CYS A 401 -27.97 -4.94 -6.34
CA CYS A 401 -26.99 -4.45 -5.35
C CYS A 401 -26.12 -5.50 -4.64
N HIS A 402 -24.84 -5.53 -5.03
CA HIS A 402 -23.65 -5.39 -4.16
C HIS A 402 -22.40 -5.87 -4.91
N ALA A 403 -21.77 -4.99 -5.67
CA ALA A 403 -20.42 -5.20 -6.19
C ALA A 403 -19.40 -4.63 -5.17
N PHE A 404 -19.16 -5.37 -4.09
CA PHE A 404 -18.11 -5.06 -3.14
C PHE A 404 -16.76 -5.55 -3.68
N TRP A 405 -15.82 -4.63 -3.83
CA TRP A 405 -14.42 -4.89 -4.17
C TRP A 405 -13.75 -5.71 -3.06
N VAL A 406 -13.65 -7.02 -3.26
CA VAL A 406 -12.75 -7.86 -2.48
C VAL A 406 -11.35 -7.75 -3.09
N TRP A 407 -10.52 -6.90 -2.48
CA TRP A 407 -9.07 -6.98 -2.63
C TRP A 407 -8.60 -8.33 -2.09
N ARG A 408 -8.28 -9.27 -2.98
CA ARG A 408 -7.58 -10.51 -2.62
C ARG A 408 -6.11 -10.33 -3.01
N VAL A 409 -5.27 -10.13 -1.99
CA VAL A 409 -3.80 -10.17 -2.04
C VAL A 409 -3.33 -11.61 -1.92
#